data_AF-W4V3J5-F1
#
_entry.id   AF-W4V3J5-F1
#
_cell.length_a   1.000
_cell.length_b   1.000
_cell.length_c   1.000
_cell.angle_alpha   90.00
_cell.angle_beta   90.00
_cell.angle_gamma   90.00
#
_symmetry.space_group_name_H-M   'P 1'
#
loop_
_entity.id
_entity.type
_entity.pdbx_description
1 polymer ?
#
loop_
_entity_poly.entity_id
_entity_poly.type
_entity_poly.pdbx_seq_one_letter_code
_entity_poly.pdbx_strand_id
1 'polypeptide(L)'
;MDKKGIWMTVVLRPAVGLEDVQIITLAASVAVASALKKAMDIDAGIKWPNDIVLDGKKVCGILTEMSMEMERINFLILGIGMNFGHVESDFPEEIRDRATSLAFI
;
A
#
# COMPACT_ATOMS: atom_id res chain seq x y z
N MET A 1 17.81 -15.47 -4.07
CA MET A 1 17.26 -14.10 -4.08
C MET A 1 16.22 -14.03 -2.99
N ASP A 2 16.53 -13.33 -1.91
CA ASP A 2 15.60 -13.07 -0.82
C ASP A 2 14.50 -12.11 -1.30
N LYS A 3 13.40 -12.66 -1.83
CA LYS A 3 12.24 -11.89 -2.29
C LYS A 3 11.43 -11.43 -1.08
N LYS A 4 11.91 -10.41 -0.37
CA LYS A 4 11.32 -9.95 0.89
C LYS A 4 10.08 -9.08 0.70
N GLY A 5 10.08 -8.15 -0.25
CA GLY A 5 8.93 -7.26 -0.47
C GLY A 5 8.62 -6.99 -1.93
N ILE A 6 7.43 -6.46 -2.17
CA ILE A 6 6.99 -5.89 -3.42
C ILE A 6 7.02 -4.37 -3.26
N TRP A 7 7.91 -3.71 -3.99
CA TRP A 7 8.06 -2.26 -4.00
C TRP A 7 7.68 -1.76 -5.39
N MET A 8 6.57 -1.03 -5.47
CA MET A 8 6.04 -0.57 -6.74
C MET A 8 5.66 0.90 -6.65
N THR A 9 5.91 1.62 -7.73
CA THR A 9 5.46 2.99 -7.91
C THR A 9 4.68 3.09 -9.22
N VAL A 10 3.51 3.70 -9.17
CA VAL A 10 2.65 3.94 -10.33
C VAL A 10 2.54 5.44 -10.56
N VAL A 11 2.88 5.91 -11.75
CA VAL A 11 2.66 7.31 -12.14
C VAL A 11 1.27 7.43 -12.76
N LEU A 12 0.44 8.28 -12.18
CA LEU A 12 -0.94 8.53 -12.62
C LEU A 12 -1.08 9.97 -13.11
N ARG A 13 -1.91 10.19 -14.12
CA ARG A 13 -2.30 11.53 -14.62
C ARG A 13 -3.82 11.68 -14.59
N PRO A 14 -4.42 11.67 -13.39
CA PRO A 14 -5.87 11.70 -13.27
C PRO A 14 -6.41 13.08 -13.62
N ALA A 15 -7.62 13.12 -14.20
CA ALA A 15 -8.38 14.35 -14.42
C ALA A 15 -9.29 14.61 -13.19
N VAL A 16 -8.67 14.86 -12.03
CA VAL A 16 -9.36 15.13 -10.76
C VAL A 16 -8.91 16.48 -10.19
N GLY A 17 -9.76 17.11 -9.37
CA GLY A 17 -9.41 18.30 -8.61
C GLY A 17 -8.38 18.02 -7.51
N LEU A 18 -7.77 19.07 -6.96
CA LEU A 18 -6.83 18.96 -5.84
C LEU A 18 -7.51 18.39 -4.59
N GLU A 19 -8.77 18.76 -4.38
CA GLU A 19 -9.66 18.29 -3.32
C GLU A 19 -9.91 16.77 -3.37
N ASP A 20 -9.82 16.17 -4.56
CA ASP A 20 -10.15 14.77 -4.81
C ASP A 20 -8.93 13.85 -4.82
N VAL A 21 -7.71 14.39 -4.71
CA VAL A 21 -6.47 13.60 -4.76
C VAL A 21 -6.46 12.49 -3.70
N GLN A 22 -7.07 12.71 -2.54
CA GLN A 22 -7.18 11.70 -1.48
C GLN A 22 -7.96 10.45 -1.92
N ILE A 23 -8.90 10.57 -2.86
CA ILE A 23 -9.65 9.44 -3.41
C ILE A 23 -8.71 8.43 -4.07
N ILE A 24 -7.59 8.88 -4.64
CA ILE A 24 -6.61 7.99 -5.27
C ILE A 24 -5.95 7.07 -4.24
N THR A 25 -5.60 7.58 -3.06
CA THR A 25 -5.08 6.77 -1.96
C THR A 25 -6.13 5.77 -1.45
N LEU A 26 -7.37 6.22 -1.29
CA LEU A 26 -8.47 5.35 -0.84
C LEU A 26 -8.75 4.23 -1.85
N ALA A 27 -8.81 4.58 -3.14
CA ALA A 27 -9.00 3.64 -4.24
C ALA A 27 -7.84 2.64 -4.32
N ALA A 28 -6.60 3.09 -4.11
CA ALA A 28 -5.44 2.21 -4.06
C ALA A 28 -5.53 1.20 -2.90
N SER A 29 -5.96 1.64 -1.71
CA SER A 29 -6.19 0.74 -0.57
C SER A 29 -7.21 -0.36 -0.89
N VAL A 30 -8.34 0.02 -1.49
CA VAL A 30 -9.35 -0.95 -1.95
C VAL A 30 -8.81 -1.87 -3.05
N ALA A 31 -8.04 -1.32 -3.99
CA ALA A 31 -7.46 -2.09 -5.09
C ALA A 31 -6.47 -3.15 -4.59
N VAL A 32 -5.61 -2.82 -3.62
CA VAL A 32 -4.66 -3.77 -3.03
C VAL A 32 -5.39 -4.87 -2.26
N ALA A 33 -6.37 -4.52 -1.42
CA ALA A 33 -7.17 -5.52 -0.72
C ALA A 33 -7.91 -6.45 -1.69
N SER A 34 -8.50 -5.89 -2.77
CA SER A 34 -9.15 -6.69 -3.81
C SER A 34 -8.17 -7.60 -4.56
N ALA A 35 -6.95 -7.12 -4.83
CA ALA A 35 -5.92 -7.90 -5.49
C ALA A 35 -5.48 -9.08 -4.64
N LEU A 36 -5.29 -8.90 -3.32
CA LEU A 36 -4.98 -9.97 -2.39
C LEU A 36 -6.08 -11.04 -2.36
N LYS A 37 -7.36 -10.60 -2.28
CA LYS A 37 -8.50 -11.53 -2.33
C LYS A 37 -8.54 -12.31 -3.65
N LYS A 38 -8.35 -11.65 -4.79
CA LYS A 38 -8.42 -12.30 -6.10
C LYS A 38 -7.24 -13.24 -6.39
N ALA A 39 -6.03 -12.86 -5.98
CA ALA A 39 -4.82 -13.58 -6.33
C ALA A 39 -4.49 -14.71 -5.34
N MET A 40 -4.88 -14.56 -4.07
CA MET A 40 -4.46 -15.44 -2.98
C MET A 40 -5.61 -15.88 -2.05
N ASP A 41 -6.85 -15.46 -2.33
CA ASP A 41 -8.02 -15.68 -1.46
C ASP A 41 -7.90 -15.08 -0.04
N ILE A 42 -7.04 -14.07 0.13
CA ILE A 42 -6.80 -13.42 1.41
C ILE A 42 -7.80 -12.28 1.64
N ASP A 43 -8.59 -12.38 2.70
CA ASP A 43 -9.48 -11.30 3.17
C ASP A 43 -8.69 -10.29 4.03
N ALA A 44 -8.06 -9.32 3.36
CA ALA A 44 -7.29 -8.28 4.02
C ALA A 44 -8.16 -7.11 4.52
N GLY A 45 -7.82 -6.59 5.71
CA GLY A 45 -8.42 -5.37 6.24
C GLY A 45 -7.75 -4.12 5.70
N ILE A 46 -8.47 -2.99 5.73
CA ILE A 46 -7.92 -1.66 5.41
C ILE A 46 -7.91 -0.83 6.69
N LYS A 47 -6.72 -0.45 7.14
CA LYS A 47 -6.55 0.60 8.15
C LYS A 47 -6.46 1.92 7.40
N TRP A 48 -7.61 2.59 7.31
CA TRP A 48 -7.74 3.82 6.53
C TRP A 48 -6.77 4.92 6.99
N PRO A 49 -6.28 5.76 6.07
CA PRO A 49 -6.61 5.76 4.63
C PRO A 49 -5.73 4.86 3.74
N ASN A 50 -4.63 4.32 4.25
CA ASN A 50 -3.47 3.97 3.40
C ASN A 50 -2.69 2.71 3.81
N ASP A 51 -3.17 1.96 4.81
CA ASP A 51 -2.51 0.74 5.25
C ASP A 51 -3.40 -0.49 5.02
N ILE A 52 -2.81 -1.57 4.54
CA ILE A 52 -3.45 -2.89 4.48
C ILE A 52 -2.95 -3.70 5.66
N VAL A 53 -3.89 -4.36 6.34
CA VAL A 53 -3.63 -5.14 7.54
C VAL A 53 -4.15 -6.56 7.42
N LEU A 54 -3.45 -7.47 8.08
CA LEU A 54 -3.83 -8.87 8.29
C LEU A 54 -3.76 -9.12 9.79
N ASP A 55 -4.84 -9.61 10.39
CA ASP A 55 -4.97 -9.81 11.84
C ASP A 55 -4.54 -8.57 12.66
N GLY A 56 -4.90 -7.38 12.16
CA GLY A 56 -4.57 -6.09 12.79
C GLY A 56 -3.12 -5.62 12.61
N LYS A 57 -2.23 -6.41 12.00
CA LYS A 57 -0.83 -6.05 11.70
C LYS A 57 -0.68 -5.56 10.27
N LYS A 58 0.17 -4.56 10.05
CA LYS A 58 0.41 -3.96 8.73
C LYS A 58 1.20 -4.88 7.81
N VAL A 59 0.67 -5.14 6.62
CA VAL A 59 1.33 -5.90 5.54
C VAL A 59 1.70 -5.02 4.35
N CYS A 60 0.95 -3.96 4.08
CA CYS A 60 1.23 -3.05 2.98
C CYS A 60 1.00 -1.60 3.42
N GLY A 61 1.88 -0.70 2.96
CA GLY A 61 1.71 0.74 3.05
C GLY A 61 1.52 1.34 1.67
N ILE A 62 0.69 2.37 1.59
CA ILE A 62 0.38 3.11 0.37
C ILE A 62 0.69 4.59 0.61
N LEU A 63 1.32 5.23 -0.37
CA LEU A 63 1.64 6.64 -0.34
C LEU A 63 1.31 7.27 -1.68
N THR A 64 0.59 8.38 -1.67
CA THR A 64 0.35 9.19 -2.86
C THR A 64 1.08 10.50 -2.71
N GLU A 65 2.04 10.77 -3.58
CA GLU A 65 2.70 12.07 -3.71
C GLU A 65 2.20 12.77 -4.98
N MET A 66 2.28 14.09 -5.01
CA MET A 66 1.73 14.91 -6.09
C MET A 66 2.78 15.87 -6.62
N SER A 67 2.91 15.94 -7.94
CA SER A 67 3.57 17.04 -8.62
C SER A 67 2.51 17.98 -9.18
N MET A 68 2.60 19.25 -8.87
CA MET A 68 1.68 20.28 -9.35
C MET A 68 2.41 21.58 -9.70
N GLU A 69 1.83 22.34 -10.59
CA GLU A 69 2.23 23.71 -10.89
C GLU A 69 0.99 24.62 -10.78
N MET A 70 1.07 25.65 -9.94
CA MET A 70 -0.08 26.46 -9.52
C MET A 70 -1.22 25.56 -8.99
N GLU A 71 -2.36 25.51 -9.68
CA GLU A 71 -3.52 24.68 -9.33
C GLU A 71 -3.70 23.48 -10.27
N ARG A 72 -2.71 23.18 -11.11
CA ARG A 72 -2.75 22.07 -12.07
C ARG A 72 -1.90 20.92 -11.57
N ILE A 73 -2.54 19.76 -11.40
CA ILE A 73 -1.84 18.50 -11.15
C ILE A 73 -1.11 18.08 -12.44
N ASN A 74 0.21 17.90 -12.35
CA ASN A 74 1.02 17.36 -13.45
C ASN A 74 0.90 15.83 -13.49
N PHE A 75 1.08 15.21 -12.33
CA PHE A 75 0.93 13.77 -12.10
C PHE A 75 0.91 13.46 -10.61
N LEU A 76 0.43 12.27 -10.28
CA LEU A 76 0.56 11.65 -8.96
C LEU A 76 1.56 10.50 -9.03
N ILE A 77 2.30 10.31 -7.95
CA ILE A 77 3.18 9.17 -7.71
C ILE A 77 2.51 8.33 -6.63
N LEU A 78 2.01 7.15 -6.99
CA LEU A 78 1.41 6.20 -6.06
C LEU A 78 2.42 5.10 -5.72
N GLY A 79 3.04 5.19 -4.55
CA GLY A 79 3.89 4.16 -3.98
C GLY A 79 3.08 3.10 -3.25
N ILE A 80 3.38 1.82 -3.51
CA ILE A 80 2.80 0.65 -2.85
C ILE A 80 3.97 -0.22 -2.38
N GLY A 81 4.08 -0.40 -1.06
CA GLY A 81 5.10 -1.26 -0.47
C GLY A 81 4.48 -2.37 0.36
N MET A 82 4.73 -3.62 -0.03
CA MET A 82 4.12 -4.80 0.57
C MET A 82 5.18 -5.78 1.08
N ASN A 83 5.00 -6.23 2.31
CA ASN A 83 5.79 -7.30 2.91
C ASN A 83 5.34 -8.65 2.33
N PHE A 84 6.24 -9.31 1.60
CA PHE A 84 5.93 -10.53 0.85
C PHE A 84 6.60 -11.76 1.46
N GLY A 85 7.93 -11.81 1.46
CA GLY A 85 8.75 -12.94 1.95
C GLY A 85 9.53 -12.66 3.23
N HIS A 86 9.15 -11.62 3.99
CA HIS A 86 9.78 -11.34 5.29
C HIS A 86 9.44 -12.43 6.30
N VAL A 87 10.43 -12.81 7.10
CA VAL A 87 10.31 -13.63 8.32
C VAL A 87 10.45 -12.75 9.55
N GLU A 88 10.14 -13.27 10.73
CA GLU A 88 10.09 -12.50 11.98
C GLU A 88 11.40 -11.76 12.30
N SER A 89 12.56 -12.38 12.03
CA SER A 89 13.88 -11.77 12.23
C SER A 89 14.19 -10.61 11.29
N ASP A 90 13.46 -10.46 10.18
CA ASP A 90 13.64 -9.33 9.25
C ASP A 90 13.00 -8.05 9.79
N PHE A 91 12.07 -8.16 10.73
CA PHE A 91 11.43 -7.00 11.34
C PHE A 91 12.23 -6.53 12.58
N PRO A 92 12.52 -5.22 12.70
CA PRO A 92 12.99 -4.62 13.94
C PRO A 92 12.06 -4.96 15.11
N GLU A 93 12.65 -5.18 16.29
CA GLU A 93 11.91 -5.63 17.48
C GLU A 93 10.76 -4.67 17.84
N GLU A 94 10.94 -3.37 17.59
CA GLU A 94 10.00 -2.30 17.88
C GLU A 94 8.76 -2.29 16.96
N ILE A 95 8.73 -3.12 15.92
CA ILE A 95 7.61 -3.20 14.98
C ILE A 95 7.05 -4.61 14.79
N ARG A 96 7.64 -5.66 15.37
CA ARG A 96 7.20 -7.07 15.20
C ARG A 96 5.76 -7.34 15.64
N ASP A 97 5.28 -6.59 16.64
CA ASP A 97 3.92 -6.68 17.15
C ASP A 97 2.89 -6.06 16.19
N ARG A 98 3.31 -5.14 15.32
CA ARG A 98 2.44 -4.35 14.43
C ARG A 98 2.69 -4.53 12.92
N ALA A 99 3.72 -5.28 12.52
CA ALA A 99 4.03 -5.61 11.13
C ALA A 99 3.85 -7.11 10.88
N THR A 100 3.44 -7.46 9.65
CA THR A 100 3.27 -8.83 9.18
C THR A 100 3.71 -8.96 7.71
N SER A 101 3.68 -10.18 7.18
CA SER A 101 4.18 -10.56 5.85
C SER A 101 3.25 -11.59 5.24
N LEU A 102 3.11 -11.59 3.91
CA LEU A 102 2.32 -12.61 3.21
C LEU A 102 2.90 -14.03 3.38
N ALA A 103 4.18 -14.17 3.68
CA ALA A 103 4.81 -15.46 3.97
C ALA A 103 4.34 -16.14 5.27
N PHE A 104 3.56 -15.44 6.11
CA PHE A 104 2.95 -16.02 7.31
C PHE A 104 1.56 -16.62 7.06
N ILE A 105 1.04 -16.48 5.83
CA ILE A 105 -0.27 -16.99 5.41
C ILE A 105 -0.10 -18.20 4.50
#